data_AF-A0A6N8X8S1-F1
#
_entry.id   AF-A0A6N8X8S1-F1
#
_cell.length_a   1.000
_cell.length_b   1.000
_cell.length_c   1.000
_cell.angle_alpha   90.00
_cell.angle_beta   90.00
_cell.angle_gamma   90.00
#
_symmetry.space_group_name_H-M   'P 1'
#
loop_
_entity.id
_entity.type
_entity.pdbx_description
1 polymer ?
#
loop_
_entity_poly.entity_id
_entity_poly.type
_entity_poly.pdbx_seq_one_letter_code
_entity_poly.pdbx_strand_id
1 'polypeptide(L)'
;MLRLLAFRFLFLSGAVKLLSGDPVWGDFTALEYHFETQPLPTLLAPFAHHLPSSALTFAVAATFAIELVLPFLIFGPRKLRAAAAWAFIAFEVLILVTGNYNFFNLLTIVVCLSLLDDRFFRVERAPKPRVRRIGAQSLAAVVIMLGLCQTAAAFVRFPNPAELVQPLRIVNRYGLFAVMTTERRELVIEGSMDGDDWLEYEFPFKPGDLDRAPGWATPHQPRLDWQMWFAALTRPEYAPWIYNLVFRLLDAEPAVLDWIDDPFNGKRPRFVRILSYRYEFTGTTAVGANSDDSGRWWTRSDRQLWLPQMVRRVPRVTHEPLELP
;
A
#
# COMPACT_ATOMS: atom_id res chain seq x y z
N MET A 1 21.31 -14.72 -8.68
CA MET A 1 20.37 -14.36 -7.59
C MET A 1 19.45 -13.22 -7.98
N LEU A 2 19.94 -12.00 -8.26
CA LEU A 2 19.08 -10.85 -8.59
C LEU A 2 18.15 -11.06 -9.81
N ARG A 3 18.65 -11.70 -10.88
CA ARG A 3 17.79 -12.08 -12.03
C ARG A 3 16.63 -12.99 -11.65
N LEU A 4 16.90 -13.96 -10.77
CA LEU A 4 15.86 -14.87 -10.28
C LEU A 4 14.90 -14.15 -9.32
N LEU A 5 15.41 -13.22 -8.50
CA LEU A 5 14.57 -12.36 -7.66
C LEU A 5 13.62 -11.52 -8.53
N ALA A 6 14.15 -10.81 -9.54
CA ALA A 6 13.38 -10.01 -10.48
C ALA A 6 12.28 -10.86 -11.16
N PHE A 7 12.68 -12.03 -11.69
CA PHE A 7 11.74 -12.96 -12.31
C PHE A 7 10.65 -13.38 -11.34
N ARG A 8 11.01 -13.90 -10.15
CA ARG A 8 10.04 -14.40 -9.17
C ARG A 8 9.09 -13.30 -8.71
N PHE A 9 9.62 -12.10 -8.46
CA PHE A 9 8.84 -10.98 -8.01
C PHE A 9 7.80 -10.55 -9.06
N LEU A 10 8.21 -10.28 -10.30
CA LEU A 10 7.31 -9.86 -11.38
C LEU A 10 6.34 -10.97 -11.78
N PHE A 11 6.85 -12.19 -11.95
CA PHE A 11 6.04 -13.35 -12.35
C PHE A 11 4.98 -13.70 -11.31
N LEU A 12 5.35 -13.72 -10.02
CA LEU A 12 4.38 -14.02 -8.98
C LEU A 12 3.37 -12.86 -8.79
N SER A 13 3.76 -11.61 -9.03
CA SER A 13 2.83 -10.46 -9.02
C SER A 13 1.69 -10.64 -10.02
N GLY A 14 1.99 -11.12 -11.24
CA GLY A 14 0.95 -11.44 -12.24
C GLY A 14 0.23 -12.75 -11.94
N ALA A 15 0.95 -13.77 -11.48
CA ALA A 15 0.37 -15.10 -11.26
C ALA A 15 -0.70 -15.06 -10.17
N VAL A 16 -0.49 -14.32 -9.07
CA VAL A 16 -1.49 -14.26 -7.99
C VAL A 16 -2.80 -13.61 -8.42
N LYS A 17 -2.79 -12.73 -9.44
CA LYS A 17 -4.00 -12.09 -9.98
C LYS A 17 -4.90 -13.09 -10.70
N LEU A 18 -4.30 -14.08 -11.37
CA LEU A 18 -5.04 -15.18 -11.99
C LEU A 18 -5.41 -16.26 -10.97
N LEU A 19 -4.47 -16.59 -10.08
CA LEU A 19 -4.65 -17.67 -9.09
C LEU A 19 -5.63 -17.30 -7.97
N SER A 20 -5.91 -16.02 -7.75
CA SER A 20 -6.93 -15.57 -6.79
C SER A 20 -8.35 -15.94 -7.22
N GLY A 21 -8.58 -16.15 -8.53
CA GLY A 21 -9.92 -16.36 -9.09
C GLY A 21 -10.81 -15.12 -9.04
N ASP A 22 -10.23 -13.94 -8.84
CA ASP A 22 -10.97 -12.69 -8.78
C ASP A 22 -11.55 -12.34 -10.18
N PRO A 23 -12.89 -12.23 -10.32
CA PRO A 23 -13.51 -11.93 -11.61
C PRO A 23 -13.07 -10.58 -12.16
N VAL A 24 -12.72 -9.61 -11.31
CA VAL A 24 -12.27 -8.28 -11.76
C VAL A 24 -10.98 -8.34 -12.59
N TRP A 25 -10.07 -9.26 -12.23
CA TRP A 25 -8.89 -9.56 -13.05
C TRP A 25 -9.24 -10.39 -14.29
N GLY A 26 -10.17 -11.35 -14.15
CA GLY A 26 -10.61 -12.22 -15.25
C GLY A 26 -11.36 -11.49 -16.37
N ASP A 27 -12.14 -10.47 -16.01
CA ASP A 27 -12.98 -9.66 -16.90
C ASP A 27 -12.26 -8.43 -17.44
N PHE A 28 -10.98 -8.23 -17.08
CA PHE A 28 -10.14 -7.11 -17.51
C PHE A 28 -10.66 -5.73 -17.08
N THR A 29 -11.33 -5.65 -15.93
CA THR A 29 -11.87 -4.40 -15.34
C THR A 29 -11.08 -3.91 -14.14
N ALA A 30 -10.02 -4.62 -13.72
CA ALA A 30 -9.21 -4.30 -12.54
C ALA A 30 -8.72 -2.85 -12.45
N LEU A 31 -8.30 -2.26 -13.56
CA LEU A 31 -7.81 -0.87 -13.55
C LEU A 31 -8.93 0.18 -13.59
N GLU A 32 -10.19 -0.21 -13.77
CA GLU A 32 -11.35 0.67 -13.53
C GLU A 32 -11.47 0.99 -12.04
N TYR A 33 -11.06 0.09 -11.15
CA TYR A 33 -11.14 0.30 -9.70
C TYR A 33 -9.79 0.75 -9.09
N HIS A 34 -8.69 0.16 -9.55
CA HIS A 34 -7.39 0.25 -8.88
C HIS A 34 -6.93 1.68 -8.54
N PHE A 35 -7.05 2.61 -9.49
CA PHE A 35 -6.54 3.97 -9.32
C PHE A 35 -7.25 4.74 -8.20
N GLU A 36 -8.53 4.46 -7.99
CA GLU A 36 -9.33 5.05 -6.93
C GLU A 36 -9.14 4.29 -5.62
N THR A 37 -9.14 2.96 -5.63
CA THR A 37 -9.16 2.15 -4.40
C THR A 37 -7.78 1.85 -3.81
N GLN A 38 -6.70 2.14 -4.53
CA GLN A 38 -5.33 1.96 -4.05
C GLN A 38 -5.04 2.73 -2.74
N PRO A 39 -4.05 2.33 -1.93
CA PRO A 39 -3.83 2.89 -0.60
C PRO A 39 -3.72 4.42 -0.56
N LEU A 40 -2.76 4.97 -1.30
CA LEU A 40 -2.47 6.40 -1.33
C LEU A 40 -2.28 6.87 -2.79
N PRO A 41 -3.35 7.31 -3.47
CA PRO A 41 -3.25 7.81 -4.83
C PRO A 41 -2.39 9.08 -4.91
N THR A 42 -1.79 9.32 -6.07
CA THR A 42 -1.12 10.58 -6.39
C THR A 42 -2.05 11.47 -7.22
N LEU A 43 -1.60 12.70 -7.51
CA LEU A 43 -2.30 13.65 -8.36
C LEU A 43 -2.68 13.09 -9.75
N LEU A 44 -1.96 12.11 -10.29
CA LEU A 44 -2.26 11.53 -11.60
C LEU A 44 -3.30 10.40 -11.55
N ALA A 45 -3.59 9.85 -10.37
CA ALA A 45 -4.53 8.75 -10.22
C ALA A 45 -5.95 9.09 -10.70
N PRO A 46 -6.54 10.27 -10.37
CA PRO A 46 -7.87 10.62 -10.88
C PRO A 46 -7.92 10.67 -12.40
N PHE A 47 -6.87 11.19 -13.05
CA PHE A 47 -6.81 11.25 -14.51
C PHE A 47 -6.69 9.86 -15.13
N ALA A 48 -5.89 8.98 -14.53
CA ALA A 48 -5.76 7.59 -14.96
C ALA A 48 -7.07 6.81 -14.77
N HIS A 49 -7.77 7.03 -13.65
CA HIS A 49 -9.06 6.41 -13.33
C HIS A 49 -10.14 6.73 -14.38
N HIS A 50 -10.15 7.96 -14.89
CA HIS A 50 -11.14 8.43 -15.86
C HIS A 50 -10.74 8.19 -17.32
N LEU A 51 -9.69 7.40 -17.59
CA LEU A 51 -9.42 6.95 -18.95
C LEU A 51 -10.59 6.10 -19.48
N PRO A 52 -10.86 6.10 -20.79
CA PRO A 52 -11.91 5.25 -21.36
C PRO A 52 -11.69 3.77 -21.01
N SER A 53 -12.77 3.02 -20.75
CA SER A 53 -12.69 1.59 -20.40
C SER A 53 -11.81 0.78 -21.36
N SER A 54 -11.84 1.07 -22.66
CA SER A 54 -10.98 0.38 -23.63
C SER A 54 -9.48 0.56 -23.37
N ALA A 55 -9.06 1.75 -22.92
CA ALA A 55 -7.68 2.03 -22.53
C ALA A 55 -7.31 1.31 -21.22
N LEU A 56 -8.24 1.25 -20.26
CA LEU A 56 -8.06 0.54 -19.00
C LEU A 56 -8.00 -0.98 -19.19
N THR A 57 -8.88 -1.55 -20.00
CA THR A 57 -8.84 -2.96 -20.42
C THR A 57 -7.51 -3.30 -21.11
N PHE A 58 -7.04 -2.42 -22.02
CA PHE A 58 -5.72 -2.58 -22.62
C PHE A 58 -4.60 -2.53 -21.59
N ALA A 59 -4.68 -1.62 -20.62
CA ALA A 59 -3.70 -1.50 -19.55
C ALA A 59 -3.69 -2.75 -18.63
N VAL A 60 -4.82 -3.41 -18.40
CA VAL A 60 -4.88 -4.71 -17.70
C VAL A 60 -4.17 -5.79 -18.54
N ALA A 61 -4.44 -5.87 -19.84
CA ALA A 61 -3.76 -6.81 -20.73
C ALA A 61 -2.24 -6.57 -20.78
N ALA A 62 -1.82 -5.30 -20.85
CA ALA A 62 -0.43 -4.90 -20.78
C ALA A 62 0.21 -5.29 -19.44
N THR A 63 -0.50 -5.11 -18.31
CA THR A 63 -0.06 -5.57 -16.98
C THR A 63 0.20 -7.07 -16.99
N PHE A 64 -0.73 -7.88 -17.50
CA PHE A 64 -0.50 -9.33 -17.62
C PHE A 64 0.67 -9.68 -18.54
N ALA A 65 0.83 -9.00 -19.68
CA ALA A 65 1.97 -9.24 -20.55
C ALA A 65 3.29 -8.93 -19.83
N ILE A 66 3.37 -7.77 -19.15
CA ILE A 66 4.55 -7.32 -18.40
C ILE A 66 4.86 -8.25 -17.23
N GLU A 67 3.86 -8.72 -16.50
CA GLU A 67 4.06 -9.52 -15.30
C GLU A 67 4.17 -11.02 -15.60
N LEU A 68 3.57 -11.56 -16.68
CA LEU A 68 3.55 -13.00 -16.94
C LEU A 68 4.40 -13.42 -18.14
N VAL A 69 4.58 -12.57 -19.15
CA VAL A 69 5.29 -12.95 -20.38
C VAL A 69 6.71 -12.39 -20.37
N LEU A 70 6.85 -11.09 -20.14
CA LEU A 70 8.14 -10.40 -20.17
C LEU A 70 9.18 -10.94 -19.17
N PRO A 71 8.83 -11.49 -17.98
CA PRO A 71 9.85 -12.03 -17.07
C PRO A 71 10.67 -13.16 -17.69
N PHE A 72 10.11 -13.95 -18.60
CA PHE A 72 10.86 -15.02 -19.28
C PHE A 72 12.02 -14.47 -20.13
N LEU A 73 11.90 -13.23 -20.63
CA LEU A 73 12.95 -12.55 -21.40
C LEU A 73 14.18 -12.20 -20.54
N ILE A 74 14.07 -12.21 -19.20
CA ILE A 74 15.19 -11.99 -18.27
C ILE A 74 16.31 -13.01 -18.49
N PHE A 75 15.95 -14.23 -18.91
CA PHE A 75 16.89 -15.32 -19.17
C PHE A 75 17.37 -15.38 -20.63
N GLY A 76 16.84 -14.52 -21.49
CA GLY A 76 17.19 -14.45 -22.91
C GLY A 76 18.52 -13.73 -23.20
N PRO A 77 18.86 -13.58 -24.50
CA PRO A 77 20.01 -12.82 -24.95
C PRO A 77 19.97 -11.35 -24.49
N ARG A 78 21.13 -10.70 -24.50
CA ARG A 78 21.33 -9.32 -23.99
C ARG A 78 20.26 -8.32 -24.45
N LYS A 79 19.87 -8.33 -25.72
CA LYS A 79 18.88 -7.39 -26.27
C LYS A 79 17.48 -7.61 -25.66
N LEU A 80 17.04 -8.86 -25.54
CA LEU A 80 15.73 -9.19 -24.95
C LEU A 80 15.70 -8.86 -23.46
N ARG A 81 16.78 -9.20 -22.73
CA ARG A 81 16.88 -8.87 -21.31
C ARG A 81 16.86 -7.37 -21.06
N ALA A 82 17.55 -6.59 -21.88
CA ALA A 82 17.54 -5.13 -21.78
C ALA A 82 16.16 -4.54 -22.10
N ALA A 83 15.48 -5.05 -23.13
CA ALA A 83 14.11 -4.65 -23.45
C ALA A 83 13.14 -4.94 -22.29
N ALA A 84 13.23 -6.13 -21.68
CA ALA A 84 12.45 -6.48 -20.49
C ALA A 84 12.73 -5.54 -19.31
N ALA A 85 14.01 -5.25 -19.04
CA ALA A 85 14.40 -4.33 -17.97
C ALA A 85 13.79 -2.94 -18.14
N TRP A 86 13.84 -2.37 -19.35
CA TRP A 86 13.24 -1.07 -19.63
C TRP A 86 11.71 -1.09 -19.54
N ALA A 87 11.06 -2.16 -19.99
CA ALA A 87 9.62 -2.32 -19.83
C ALA A 87 9.21 -2.39 -18.34
N PHE A 88 9.95 -3.12 -17.51
CA PHE A 88 9.70 -3.16 -16.07
C PHE A 88 9.94 -1.80 -15.41
N ILE A 89 11.02 -1.10 -15.76
CA ILE A 89 11.28 0.24 -15.22
C ILE A 89 10.16 1.20 -15.61
N ALA A 90 9.72 1.20 -16.86
CA ALA A 90 8.60 2.02 -17.30
C ALA A 90 7.31 1.67 -16.55
N PHE A 91 7.04 0.38 -16.34
CA PHE A 91 5.89 -0.08 -15.56
C PHE A 91 5.94 0.40 -14.11
N GLU A 92 7.07 0.26 -13.43
CA GLU A 92 7.27 0.75 -12.06
C GLU A 92 7.17 2.28 -11.96
N VAL A 93 7.64 3.02 -12.97
CA VAL A 93 7.47 4.48 -13.04
C VAL A 93 6.00 4.84 -13.18
N LEU A 94 5.23 4.13 -14.03
CA LEU A 94 3.78 4.36 -14.18
C LEU A 94 3.03 4.11 -12.88
N ILE A 95 3.36 3.03 -12.16
CA ILE A 95 2.80 2.74 -10.84
C ILE A 95 3.16 3.86 -9.85
N LEU A 96 4.44 4.27 -9.83
CA LEU A 96 4.94 5.30 -8.91
C LEU A 96 4.28 6.66 -9.15
N VAL A 97 4.02 7.03 -10.41
CA VAL A 97 3.41 8.34 -10.71
C VAL A 97 1.91 8.37 -10.48
N THR A 98 1.25 7.20 -10.36
CA THR A 98 -0.20 7.08 -10.10
C THR A 98 -0.53 6.67 -8.67
N GLY A 99 0.43 6.14 -7.92
CA GLY A 99 0.22 5.71 -6.54
C GLY A 99 1.51 5.77 -5.73
N ASN A 100 1.36 6.10 -4.45
CA ASN A 100 2.47 6.01 -3.51
C ASN A 100 2.54 4.58 -3.01
N TYR A 101 3.71 3.93 -3.09
CA TYR A 101 3.95 2.59 -2.55
C TYR A 101 5.23 2.53 -1.73
N ASN A 102 5.50 3.58 -0.95
CA ASN A 102 6.73 3.73 -0.18
C ASN A 102 7.96 3.64 -1.10
N PHE A 103 8.99 2.85 -0.76
CA PHE A 103 10.19 2.61 -1.57
C PHE A 103 10.06 1.39 -2.50
N PHE A 104 8.87 0.77 -2.60
CA PHE A 104 8.68 -0.47 -3.35
C PHE A 104 9.10 -0.34 -4.81
N ASN A 105 8.52 0.62 -5.53
CA ASN A 105 8.81 0.81 -6.96
C ASN A 105 10.29 1.15 -7.19
N LEU A 106 10.87 1.99 -6.32
CA LEU A 106 12.29 2.34 -6.37
C LEU A 106 13.19 1.10 -6.18
N LEU A 107 12.86 0.23 -5.23
CA LEU A 107 13.60 -1.01 -5.00
C LEU A 107 13.48 -1.95 -6.20
N THR A 108 12.28 -2.09 -6.78
CA THR A 108 12.09 -2.88 -7.99
C THR A 108 12.90 -2.33 -9.16
N ILE A 109 12.89 -1.01 -9.38
CA ILE A 109 13.70 -0.35 -10.41
C ILE A 109 15.19 -0.68 -10.22
N VAL A 110 15.72 -0.61 -8.98
CA VAL A 110 17.11 -1.00 -8.68
C VAL A 110 17.39 -2.46 -9.04
N VAL A 111 16.45 -3.37 -8.74
CA VAL A 111 16.55 -4.78 -9.14
C VAL A 111 16.53 -4.92 -10.67
N CYS A 112 15.68 -4.19 -11.39
CA CYS A 112 15.60 -4.19 -12.84
C CYS A 112 16.86 -3.61 -13.50
N LEU A 113 17.50 -2.61 -12.91
CA LEU A 113 18.78 -2.07 -13.38
C LEU A 113 19.89 -3.15 -13.39
N SER A 114 19.85 -4.12 -12.47
CA SER A 114 20.80 -5.26 -12.47
C SER A 114 20.64 -6.22 -13.67
N LEU A 115 19.59 -6.06 -14.47
CA LEU A 115 19.38 -6.80 -15.71
C LEU A 115 20.14 -6.15 -16.88
N LEU A 116 20.44 -4.86 -16.78
CA LEU A 116 21.28 -4.12 -17.73
C LEU A 116 22.75 -4.55 -17.55
N ASP A 117 23.55 -4.41 -18.60
CA ASP A 117 24.89 -5.03 -18.67
C ASP A 117 25.92 -4.31 -17.79
N ASP A 118 26.70 -5.08 -17.02
CA ASP A 118 27.67 -4.60 -16.02
C ASP A 118 28.95 -3.97 -16.60
N ARG A 119 28.95 -3.53 -17.88
CA ARG A 119 30.15 -2.90 -18.49
C ARG A 119 30.58 -1.58 -17.82
N PHE A 120 29.75 -1.04 -16.92
CA PHE A 120 30.03 0.19 -16.19
C PHE A 120 30.88 0.00 -14.93
N PHE A 121 30.82 -1.16 -14.27
CA PHE A 121 31.52 -1.41 -13.01
C PHE A 121 32.73 -2.32 -13.24
N ARG A 122 33.77 -1.79 -13.92
CA ARG A 122 35.12 -2.37 -13.88
C ARG A 122 35.70 -2.17 -12.48
N VAL A 123 35.18 -2.92 -11.52
CA VAL A 123 35.81 -3.04 -10.20
C VAL A 123 36.74 -4.23 -10.29
N GLU A 124 38.04 -3.99 -10.26
CA GLU A 124 39.03 -5.06 -10.04
C GLU A 124 38.72 -5.72 -8.70
N ARG A 125 38.12 -6.91 -8.75
CA ARG A 125 37.80 -7.67 -7.55
C ARG A 125 39.01 -8.50 -7.18
N ALA A 126 39.62 -8.19 -6.04
CA ALA A 126 40.63 -9.05 -5.43
C ALA A 126 40.09 -10.49 -5.30
N PRO A 127 40.92 -11.52 -5.56
CA PRO A 127 40.50 -12.92 -5.45
C PRO A 127 40.03 -13.22 -4.03
N LYS A 128 38.78 -13.67 -3.88
CA LYS A 128 38.24 -14.08 -2.57
C LYS A 128 38.78 -15.46 -2.19
N PRO A 129 39.12 -15.71 -0.91
CA PRO A 129 39.55 -17.03 -0.44
C PRO A 129 38.56 -18.14 -0.82
N ARG A 130 39.05 -19.33 -1.15
CA ARG A 130 38.24 -20.47 -1.64
C ARG A 130 37.09 -20.83 -0.70
N VAL A 131 37.33 -20.83 0.62
CA VAL A 131 36.31 -21.11 1.65
C VAL A 131 35.16 -20.11 1.60
N ARG A 132 35.48 -18.80 1.49
CA ARG A 132 34.48 -17.73 1.39
C ARG A 132 33.66 -17.85 0.10
N ARG A 133 34.29 -18.28 -1.01
CA ARG A 133 33.61 -18.52 -2.28
C ARG A 133 32.62 -19.69 -2.18
N ILE A 134 33.06 -20.82 -1.64
CA ILE A 134 32.21 -22.00 -1.46
C ILE A 134 31.05 -21.66 -0.52
N GLY A 135 31.31 -21.07 0.64
CA GLY A 135 30.27 -20.67 1.59
C GLY A 135 29.22 -19.74 0.97
N ALA A 136 29.65 -18.74 0.19
CA ALA A 136 28.74 -17.84 -0.51
C ALA A 136 27.90 -18.55 -1.59
N GLN A 137 28.50 -19.50 -2.33
CA GLN A 137 27.79 -20.29 -3.35
C GLN A 137 26.78 -21.24 -2.72
N SER A 138 27.14 -21.92 -1.63
CA SER A 138 26.24 -22.79 -0.87
C SER A 138 25.06 -22.01 -0.30
N LEU A 139 25.31 -20.85 0.32
CA LEU A 139 24.24 -19.99 0.82
C LEU A 139 23.32 -19.52 -0.31
N ALA A 140 23.89 -19.07 -1.44
CA ALA A 140 23.10 -18.66 -2.60
C ALA A 140 22.26 -19.83 -3.15
N ALA A 141 22.81 -21.04 -3.20
CA ALA A 141 22.07 -22.23 -3.64
C ALA A 141 20.90 -22.55 -2.71
N VAL A 142 21.08 -22.47 -1.39
CA VAL A 142 20.00 -22.65 -0.42
C VAL A 142 18.90 -21.59 -0.59
N VAL A 143 19.27 -20.31 -0.70
CA VAL A 143 18.29 -19.22 -0.91
C VAL A 143 17.54 -19.39 -2.23
N ILE A 144 18.23 -19.82 -3.30
CA ILE A 144 17.61 -20.13 -4.59
C ILE A 144 16.64 -21.31 -4.45
N MET A 145 17.05 -22.41 -3.82
CA MET A 145 16.24 -23.60 -3.62
C MET A 145 14.96 -23.27 -2.84
N LEU A 146 15.10 -22.63 -1.67
CA LEU A 146 13.95 -22.18 -0.87
C LEU A 146 13.05 -21.23 -1.66
N GLY A 147 13.67 -20.38 -2.48
CA GLY A 147 12.96 -19.52 -3.40
C GLY A 147 12.12 -20.26 -4.44
N LEU A 148 12.69 -21.27 -5.09
CA LEU A 148 11.99 -22.09 -6.06
C LEU A 148 10.85 -22.88 -5.40
N CYS A 149 11.08 -23.43 -4.19
CA CYS A 149 10.01 -24.04 -3.40
C CYS A 149 8.88 -23.04 -3.12
N GLN A 150 9.21 -21.83 -2.66
CA GLN A 150 8.20 -20.81 -2.39
C GLN A 150 7.42 -20.40 -3.64
N THR A 151 8.06 -20.37 -4.82
CA THR A 151 7.37 -20.12 -6.10
C THR A 151 6.47 -21.27 -6.48
N ALA A 152 6.97 -22.52 -6.45
CA ALA A 152 6.17 -23.70 -6.79
C ALA A 152 4.95 -23.83 -5.87
N ALA A 153 5.09 -23.46 -4.59
CA ALA A 153 4.02 -23.52 -3.60
C ALA A 153 2.85 -22.57 -3.91
N ALA A 154 3.03 -21.60 -4.83
CA ALA A 154 1.94 -20.78 -5.33
C ALA A 154 1.01 -21.56 -6.29
N PHE A 155 1.52 -22.60 -6.95
CA PHE A 155 0.79 -23.34 -8.00
C PHE A 155 0.38 -24.74 -7.55
N VAL A 156 1.15 -25.35 -6.65
CA VAL A 156 0.96 -26.74 -6.21
C VAL A 156 1.05 -26.81 -4.70
N ARG A 157 0.17 -27.59 -4.09
CA ARG A 157 0.18 -27.82 -2.64
C ARG A 157 1.24 -28.86 -2.28
N PHE A 158 2.26 -28.47 -1.53
CA PHE A 158 3.25 -29.37 -0.95
C PHE A 158 3.87 -28.77 0.33
N PRO A 159 4.55 -29.56 1.16
CA PRO A 159 5.28 -29.05 2.33
C PRO A 159 6.40 -28.10 1.88
N ASN A 160 6.21 -26.80 2.10
CA ASN A 160 7.13 -25.78 1.62
C ASN A 160 8.22 -25.51 2.68
N PRO A 161 9.48 -25.95 2.49
CA PRO A 161 10.54 -25.74 3.48
C PRO A 161 10.87 -24.25 3.70
N ALA A 162 10.46 -23.35 2.80
CA ALA A 162 10.63 -21.91 3.00
C ALA A 162 9.81 -21.38 4.20
N GLU A 163 8.78 -22.09 4.64
CA GLU A 163 7.97 -21.70 5.81
C GLU A 163 8.78 -21.74 7.11
N LEU A 164 9.75 -22.66 7.22
CA LEU A 164 10.65 -22.75 8.37
C LEU A 164 11.55 -21.52 8.53
N VAL A 165 11.81 -20.79 7.44
CA VAL A 165 12.68 -19.61 7.43
C VAL A 165 11.91 -18.31 7.24
N GLN A 166 10.57 -18.35 7.26
CA GLN A 166 9.73 -17.17 7.09
C GLN A 166 10.06 -16.04 8.08
N PRO A 167 10.38 -16.29 9.37
CA PRO A 167 10.75 -15.23 10.31
C PRO A 167 11.99 -14.43 9.89
N LEU A 168 12.89 -15.04 9.10
CA LEU A 168 14.10 -14.38 8.61
C LEU A 168 13.83 -13.43 7.43
N ARG A 169 12.64 -13.50 6.81
CA ARG A 169 12.22 -12.67 5.67
C ARG A 169 13.17 -12.71 4.45
N ILE A 170 13.98 -13.77 4.33
CA ILE A 170 14.95 -13.96 3.23
C ILE A 170 14.24 -14.38 1.94
N VAL A 171 13.21 -15.23 2.05
CA VAL A 171 12.38 -15.70 0.94
C VAL A 171 10.94 -15.40 1.28
N ASN A 172 10.28 -14.61 0.43
CA ASN A 172 8.92 -14.15 0.66
C ASN A 172 7.98 -14.64 -0.45
N ARG A 173 6.68 -14.57 -0.15
CA ARG A 173 5.61 -14.58 -1.15
C ARG A 173 5.51 -13.19 -1.75
N TYR A 174 5.21 -13.11 -3.04
CA TYR A 174 5.00 -11.86 -3.75
C TYR A 174 3.62 -11.88 -4.38
N GLY A 175 2.89 -10.77 -4.25
CA GLY A 175 1.52 -10.67 -4.74
C GLY A 175 0.78 -9.52 -4.08
N LEU A 176 0.87 -8.34 -4.69
CA LEU A 176 0.07 -7.18 -4.30
C LEU A 176 -1.19 -7.15 -5.18
N PHE A 177 -2.32 -6.75 -4.58
CA PHE A 177 -3.60 -6.63 -5.27
C PHE A 177 -4.04 -7.91 -6.00
N ALA A 178 -3.80 -9.08 -5.40
CA ALA A 178 -4.26 -10.36 -5.92
C ALA A 178 -5.80 -10.41 -6.03
N VAL A 179 -6.48 -9.78 -5.08
CA VAL A 179 -7.92 -9.53 -5.08
C VAL A 179 -8.12 -8.01 -5.09
N MET A 180 -8.92 -7.51 -6.01
CA MET A 180 -9.14 -6.10 -6.21
C MET A 180 -10.17 -5.56 -5.22
N THR A 181 -9.86 -4.42 -4.62
CA THR A 181 -10.84 -3.63 -3.87
C THR A 181 -11.64 -2.81 -4.88
N THR A 182 -12.97 -2.98 -4.87
CA THR A 182 -13.87 -2.31 -5.82
C THR A 182 -14.55 -1.06 -5.26
N GLU A 183 -14.41 -0.80 -3.97
CA GLU A 183 -14.94 0.41 -3.33
C GLU A 183 -13.90 1.02 -2.40
N ARG A 184 -13.70 2.34 -2.49
CA ARG A 184 -12.82 3.05 -1.56
C ARG A 184 -13.61 3.50 -0.34
N ARG A 185 -13.49 2.76 0.77
CA ARG A 185 -13.95 3.24 2.07
C ARG A 185 -12.82 3.95 2.81
N GLU A 186 -13.13 5.10 3.39
CA GLU A 186 -12.20 5.85 4.24
C GLU A 186 -12.76 5.97 5.65
N LEU A 187 -11.86 5.87 6.63
CA LEU A 187 -12.17 6.13 8.02
C LEU A 187 -11.87 7.60 8.34
N VAL A 188 -12.90 8.30 8.80
CA VAL A 188 -12.86 9.70 9.25
C VAL A 188 -12.92 9.69 10.77
N ILE A 189 -11.88 10.20 11.42
CA ILE A 189 -11.84 10.34 12.88
C ILE A 189 -12.39 11.72 13.23
N GLU A 190 -13.39 11.76 14.10
CA GLU A 190 -14.00 13.00 14.55
C GLU A 190 -13.84 13.15 16.07
N GLY A 191 -13.51 14.35 16.52
CA GLY A 191 -13.56 14.74 17.93
C GLY A 191 -14.73 15.68 18.20
N SER A 192 -15.14 15.78 19.47
CA SER A 192 -16.14 16.75 19.92
C SER A 192 -15.91 17.16 21.38
N MET A 193 -16.21 18.41 21.71
CA MET A 193 -16.13 18.95 23.08
C MET A 193 -17.44 18.75 23.86
N ASP A 194 -18.58 18.78 23.18
CA ASP A 194 -19.93 18.80 23.73
C ASP A 194 -20.76 17.56 23.37
N GLY A 195 -20.44 16.89 22.27
CA GLY A 195 -21.16 15.75 21.71
C GLY A 195 -22.07 16.13 20.53
N ASP A 196 -22.21 17.42 20.23
CA ASP A 196 -23.09 17.95 19.20
C ASP A 196 -22.28 18.43 17.99
N ASP A 197 -21.24 19.23 18.21
CA ASP A 197 -20.35 19.73 17.16
C ASP A 197 -19.15 18.79 17.01
N TRP A 198 -18.99 18.22 15.81
CA TRP A 198 -17.94 17.24 15.49
C TRP A 198 -16.98 17.80 14.45
N LEU A 199 -15.68 17.74 14.76
CA LEU A 199 -14.60 18.21 13.88
C LEU A 199 -13.72 17.04 13.47
N GLU A 200 -13.37 16.98 12.19
CA GLU A 200 -12.56 15.91 11.58
C GLU A 200 -11.07 16.15 11.84
N TYR A 201 -10.34 15.09 12.19
CA TYR A 201 -8.88 15.08 12.15
C TYR A 201 -8.41 14.78 10.73
N GLU A 202 -7.61 15.67 10.15
CA GLU A 202 -7.08 15.49 8.80
C GLU A 202 -5.72 14.80 8.81
N PHE A 203 -5.49 13.94 7.83
CA PHE A 203 -4.26 13.17 7.69
C PHE A 203 -3.46 13.71 6.50
N PRO A 204 -2.12 13.76 6.52
CA PRO A 204 -1.36 14.47 5.49
C PRO A 204 -1.49 13.92 4.07
N PHE A 205 -1.65 12.60 3.89
CA PHE A 205 -1.59 11.95 2.58
C PHE A 205 -2.81 11.10 2.22
N LYS A 206 -3.51 10.47 3.18
CA LYS A 206 -4.74 9.75 2.86
C LYS A 206 -5.86 10.72 2.49
N PRO A 207 -6.85 10.30 1.69
CA PRO A 207 -8.04 11.11 1.41
C PRO A 207 -8.80 11.46 2.69
N GLY A 208 -9.32 12.68 2.75
CA GLY A 208 -10.04 13.26 3.87
C GLY A 208 -10.83 14.44 3.34
N ASP A 209 -10.30 15.65 3.49
CA ASP A 209 -10.83 16.86 2.86
C ASP A 209 -11.16 16.64 1.37
N LEU A 210 -12.41 16.94 0.99
CA LEU A 210 -12.96 16.76 -0.35
C LEU A 210 -12.34 17.70 -1.38
N ASP A 211 -11.87 18.87 -0.92
CA ASP A 211 -11.24 19.91 -1.75
C ASP A 211 -9.74 19.65 -1.93
N ARG A 212 -9.17 18.66 -1.22
CA ARG A 212 -7.73 18.38 -1.25
C ARG A 212 -7.35 17.35 -2.30
N ALA A 213 -6.44 17.76 -3.17
CA ALA A 213 -5.86 16.87 -4.19
C ALA A 213 -5.03 15.74 -3.55
N PRO A 214 -5.00 14.53 -4.16
CA PRO A 214 -4.10 13.48 -3.73
C PRO A 214 -2.63 13.90 -3.82
N GLY A 215 -1.87 13.63 -2.76
CA GLY A 215 -0.50 14.09 -2.60
C GLY A 215 0.59 13.14 -3.11
N TRP A 216 1.82 13.65 -3.15
CA TRP A 216 3.03 12.86 -3.41
C TRP A 216 3.79 12.59 -2.12
N ALA A 217 3.84 11.33 -1.69
CA ALA A 217 4.54 10.91 -0.46
C ALA A 217 5.92 10.30 -0.74
N THR A 218 6.10 9.60 -1.87
CA THR A 218 7.36 8.88 -2.18
C THR A 218 8.57 9.83 -2.19
N PRO A 219 9.70 9.54 -1.52
CA PRO A 219 10.11 8.28 -0.89
C PRO A 219 9.75 8.14 0.59
N HIS A 220 9.00 9.09 1.17
CA HIS A 220 8.51 8.98 2.53
C HIS A 220 7.39 7.92 2.63
N GLN A 221 7.29 7.27 3.79
CA GLN A 221 6.24 6.30 4.10
C GLN A 221 5.35 6.87 5.22
N PRO A 222 4.17 7.45 4.89
CA PRO A 222 3.21 7.87 5.89
C PRO A 222 2.52 6.63 6.46
N ARG A 223 3.16 6.01 7.46
CA ARG A 223 2.75 4.70 7.99
C ARG A 223 1.35 4.74 8.58
N LEU A 224 0.98 5.83 9.25
CA LEU A 224 -0.33 5.96 9.86
C LEU A 224 -1.42 6.03 8.78
N ASP A 225 -1.30 6.94 7.80
CA ASP A 225 -2.18 7.05 6.64
C ASP A 225 -2.35 5.70 5.91
N TRP A 226 -1.24 4.99 5.71
CA TRP A 226 -1.26 3.66 5.10
C TRP A 226 -2.00 2.61 5.93
N GLN A 227 -1.82 2.64 7.26
CA GLN A 227 -2.53 1.73 8.16
C GLN A 227 -4.03 2.04 8.22
N MET A 228 -4.43 3.30 8.06
CA MET A 228 -5.84 3.68 7.98
C MET A 228 -6.55 3.02 6.78
N TRP A 229 -5.88 2.94 5.62
CA TRP A 229 -6.43 2.22 4.46
C TRP A 229 -6.68 0.74 4.77
N PHE A 230 -5.73 0.05 5.43
CA PHE A 230 -5.94 -1.33 5.86
C PHE A 230 -7.05 -1.46 6.92
N ALA A 231 -7.16 -0.52 7.85
CA ALA A 231 -8.21 -0.52 8.86
C ALA A 231 -9.60 -0.37 8.24
N ALA A 232 -9.73 0.42 7.18
CA ALA A 232 -10.99 0.60 6.46
C ALA A 232 -11.50 -0.67 5.77
N LEU A 233 -10.62 -1.62 5.46
CA LEU A 233 -10.96 -2.93 4.88
C LEU A 233 -11.49 -3.93 5.92
N THR A 234 -11.48 -3.57 7.20
CA THR A 234 -11.85 -4.47 8.29
C THR A 234 -12.75 -3.80 9.33
N ARG A 235 -13.10 -4.54 10.36
CA ARG A 235 -13.89 -4.06 11.50
C ARG A 235 -12.98 -3.65 12.66
N PRO A 236 -13.47 -2.82 13.61
CA PRO A 236 -12.68 -2.34 14.73
C PRO A 236 -11.99 -3.45 15.54
N GLU A 237 -12.61 -4.61 15.69
CA GLU A 237 -12.09 -5.72 16.50
C GLU A 237 -10.79 -6.30 15.92
N TYR A 238 -10.58 -6.15 14.61
CA TYR A 238 -9.39 -6.63 13.91
C TYR A 238 -8.31 -5.55 13.74
N ALA A 239 -8.58 -4.32 14.19
CA ALA A 239 -7.64 -3.21 14.19
C ALA A 239 -7.44 -2.64 15.61
N PRO A 240 -6.94 -3.45 16.58
CA PRO A 240 -6.88 -3.06 18.00
C PRO A 240 -6.03 -1.81 18.28
N TRP A 241 -5.08 -1.49 17.39
CA TRP A 241 -4.26 -0.29 17.48
C TRP A 241 -5.09 1.01 17.33
N ILE A 242 -6.25 0.97 16.67
CA ILE A 242 -7.15 2.13 16.53
C ILE A 242 -7.69 2.58 17.88
N TYR A 243 -7.97 1.66 18.81
CA TYR A 243 -8.40 2.04 20.16
C TYR A 243 -7.31 2.81 20.91
N ASN A 244 -6.04 2.44 20.72
CA ASN A 244 -4.93 3.19 21.29
C ASN A 244 -4.81 4.58 20.66
N LEU A 245 -4.93 4.68 19.34
CA LEU A 245 -4.96 5.97 18.63
C LEU A 245 -6.05 6.87 19.19
N VAL A 246 -7.29 6.38 19.25
CA VAL A 246 -8.45 7.12 19.79
C VAL A 246 -8.23 7.55 21.24
N PHE A 247 -7.66 6.67 22.08
CA PHE A 247 -7.31 7.02 23.45
C PHE A 247 -6.28 8.16 23.52
N ARG A 248 -5.25 8.13 22.67
CA ARG A 248 -4.24 9.19 22.60
C ARG A 248 -4.79 10.52 22.06
N LEU A 249 -5.78 10.47 21.16
CA LEU A 249 -6.49 11.66 20.69
C LEU A 249 -7.36 12.28 21.81
N LEU A 250 -8.05 11.45 22.60
CA LEU A 250 -8.79 11.92 23.78
C LEU A 250 -7.89 12.59 24.82
N ASP A 251 -6.61 12.19 24.90
CA ASP A 251 -5.61 12.79 25.78
C ASP A 251 -4.85 13.98 25.16
N ALA A 252 -5.12 14.31 23.88
CA ALA A 252 -4.37 15.29 23.09
C ALA A 252 -2.85 15.05 23.16
N GLU A 253 -2.43 13.79 22.96
CA GLU A 253 -1.03 13.39 23.03
C GLU A 253 -0.21 14.07 21.91
N PRO A 254 0.79 14.91 22.23
CA PRO A 254 1.57 15.64 21.22
C PRO A 254 2.22 14.72 20.18
N ALA A 255 2.74 13.57 20.60
CA ALA A 255 3.37 12.60 19.70
C ALA A 255 2.42 11.99 18.65
N VAL A 256 1.10 12.07 18.85
CA VAL A 256 0.08 11.69 17.86
C VAL A 256 -0.34 12.91 17.04
N LEU A 257 -0.60 14.04 17.71
CA LEU A 257 -1.03 15.28 17.05
C LEU A 257 0.04 15.84 16.10
N ASP A 258 1.32 15.53 16.28
CA ASP A 258 2.38 15.92 15.32
C ASP A 258 2.24 15.23 13.94
N TRP A 259 1.43 14.16 13.83
CA TRP A 259 1.28 13.36 12.61
C TRP A 259 -0.04 13.62 11.85
N ILE A 260 -0.95 14.40 12.44
CA ILE A 260 -2.29 14.69 11.91
C ILE A 260 -2.62 16.16 12.14
N ASP A 261 -3.50 16.74 11.34
CA ASP A 261 -4.00 18.08 11.61
C ASP A 261 -5.06 18.03 12.71
N ASP A 262 -4.82 18.77 13.80
CA ASP A 262 -5.66 18.76 14.98
C ASP A 262 -6.61 19.98 14.99
N PRO A 263 -7.93 19.77 14.81
CA PRO A 263 -8.89 20.87 14.83
C PRO A 263 -9.04 21.50 16.23
N PHE A 264 -8.55 20.86 17.29
CA PHE A 264 -8.67 21.34 18.66
C PHE A 264 -7.45 22.15 19.15
N ASN A 265 -6.41 22.31 18.32
CA ASN A 265 -5.20 23.07 18.65
C ASN A 265 -4.56 22.63 19.99
N GLY A 266 -4.43 21.32 20.19
CA GLY A 266 -3.88 20.69 21.39
C GLY A 266 -4.85 20.59 22.57
N LYS A 267 -6.10 21.05 22.42
CA LYS A 267 -7.12 20.89 23.48
C LYS A 267 -7.71 19.49 23.42
N ARG A 268 -7.97 18.91 24.60
CA ARG A 268 -8.51 17.55 24.72
C ARG A 268 -9.99 17.52 24.36
N PRO A 269 -10.40 16.76 23.32
CA PRO A 269 -11.82 16.52 23.07
C PRO A 269 -12.41 15.63 24.17
N ARG A 270 -13.73 15.77 24.40
CA ARG A 270 -14.46 14.93 25.34
C ARG A 270 -14.88 13.59 24.72
N PHE A 271 -15.16 13.63 23.42
CA PHE A 271 -15.61 12.50 22.63
C PHE A 271 -14.73 12.35 21.40
N VAL A 272 -14.44 11.11 21.03
CA VAL A 272 -13.86 10.77 19.73
C VAL A 272 -14.65 9.60 19.15
N ARG A 273 -15.00 9.68 17.86
CA ARG A 273 -15.68 8.59 17.12
C ARG A 273 -15.00 8.40 15.77
N ILE A 274 -15.32 7.28 15.11
CA ILE A 274 -14.84 7.02 13.76
C ILE A 274 -16.03 6.68 12.86
N LEU A 275 -16.14 7.41 11.77
CA LEU A 275 -17.09 7.17 10.71
C LEU A 275 -16.39 6.54 9.52
N SER A 276 -17.14 5.76 8.74
CA SER A 276 -16.70 5.26 7.46
C SER A 276 -17.57 5.86 6.37
N TYR A 277 -16.95 6.38 5.32
CA TYR A 277 -17.63 6.86 4.12
C TYR A 277 -17.06 6.15 2.90
N ARG A 278 -17.89 6.00 1.87
CA ARG A 278 -17.42 5.67 0.53
C ARG A 278 -16.91 6.95 -0.13
N TYR A 279 -15.68 6.94 -0.60
CA TYR A 279 -15.05 8.04 -1.34
C TYR A 279 -14.96 7.68 -2.81
N GLU A 280 -15.18 8.65 -3.67
CA GLU A 280 -15.06 8.49 -5.13
C GLU A 280 -14.32 9.71 -5.69
N PHE A 281 -13.51 9.50 -6.73
CA PHE A 281 -12.92 10.63 -7.44
C PHE A 281 -14.03 11.43 -8.12
N THR A 282 -13.94 12.75 -8.04
CA THR A 282 -14.83 13.60 -8.82
C THR A 282 -14.51 13.47 -10.31
N GLY A 283 -15.53 13.46 -11.17
CA GLY A 283 -15.37 13.39 -12.63
C GLY A 283 -14.39 14.43 -13.17
N THR A 284 -13.58 14.08 -14.18
CA THR A 284 -12.57 14.97 -14.79
C THR A 284 -13.15 16.28 -15.37
N THR A 285 -14.45 16.34 -15.63
CA THR A 285 -15.15 17.58 -16.03
C THR A 285 -15.40 18.54 -14.88
N ALA A 286 -15.34 18.10 -13.62
CA ALA A 286 -15.58 18.93 -12.42
C ALA A 286 -14.28 19.37 -11.73
N VAL A 287 -13.16 18.68 -11.98
CA VAL A 287 -11.82 19.13 -11.58
C VAL A 287 -11.40 20.32 -12.46
N GLY A 288 -11.86 21.53 -12.10
CA GLY A 288 -11.50 22.79 -12.75
C GLY A 288 -12.56 23.48 -13.62
N ALA A 289 -13.85 23.11 -13.55
CA ALA A 289 -14.90 23.77 -14.34
C ALA A 289 -15.98 24.43 -13.48
N ASN A 290 -16.02 25.77 -13.49
CA ASN A 290 -16.97 26.67 -12.80
C ASN A 290 -18.43 26.17 -12.67
N SER A 291 -18.73 25.46 -11.58
CA SER A 291 -20.05 25.18 -11.02
C SER A 291 -19.91 25.03 -9.49
N ASP A 292 -20.99 24.96 -8.72
CA ASP A 292 -20.90 25.02 -7.23
C ASP A 292 -20.12 23.85 -6.57
N ASP A 293 -19.86 22.77 -7.31
CA ASP A 293 -18.98 21.63 -6.93
C ASP A 293 -17.63 21.63 -7.67
N SER A 294 -17.29 22.74 -8.34
CA SER A 294 -16.07 22.85 -9.13
C SER A 294 -14.82 23.00 -8.28
N GLY A 295 -13.87 22.09 -8.49
CA GLY A 295 -12.58 22.09 -7.80
C GLY A 295 -12.43 21.04 -6.70
N ARG A 296 -13.48 20.29 -6.36
CA ARG A 296 -13.36 19.09 -5.52
C ARG A 296 -12.61 17.98 -6.22
N TRP A 297 -11.82 17.26 -5.45
CA TRP A 297 -11.10 16.07 -5.89
C TRP A 297 -11.83 14.78 -5.51
N TRP A 298 -12.65 14.86 -4.47
CA TRP A 298 -13.39 13.73 -3.93
C TRP A 298 -14.86 14.07 -3.71
N THR A 299 -15.71 13.07 -3.88
CA THR A 299 -17.06 13.03 -3.31
C THR A 299 -17.10 11.94 -2.25
N ARG A 300 -17.97 12.09 -1.24
CA ARG A 300 -18.20 11.05 -0.23
C ARG A 300 -19.68 10.77 0.00
N SER A 301 -20.02 9.50 0.19
CA SER A 301 -21.37 9.01 0.40
C SER A 301 -21.40 7.85 1.41
N ASP A 302 -22.57 7.25 1.64
CA ASP A 302 -22.75 6.05 2.46
C ASP A 302 -22.06 6.11 3.84
N ARG A 303 -22.45 7.13 4.61
CA ARG A 303 -21.96 7.36 5.98
C ARG A 303 -22.39 6.20 6.88
N GLN A 304 -21.41 5.54 7.49
CA GLN A 304 -21.61 4.46 8.45
C GLN A 304 -20.83 4.74 9.73
N LEU A 305 -21.40 4.35 10.88
CA LEU A 305 -20.66 4.35 12.14
C LEU A 305 -19.70 3.17 12.15
N TRP A 306 -18.39 3.44 12.25
CA TRP A 306 -17.38 2.38 12.31
C TRP A 306 -16.93 2.11 13.75
N LEU A 307 -16.63 3.17 14.51
CA LEU A 307 -16.40 3.09 15.96
C LEU A 307 -17.35 4.06 16.69
N PRO A 308 -18.16 3.58 17.66
CA PRO A 308 -19.04 4.45 18.45
C PRO A 308 -18.23 5.47 19.24
N GLN A 309 -18.91 6.51 19.72
CA GLN A 309 -18.26 7.54 20.52
C GLN A 309 -17.56 6.94 21.75
N MET A 310 -16.27 7.21 21.86
CA MET A 310 -15.44 6.85 22.99
C MET A 310 -15.26 8.09 23.86
N VAL A 311 -15.32 7.89 25.18
CA VAL A 311 -15.13 8.93 26.18
C VAL A 311 -13.99 8.57 27.09
N ARG A 312 -13.28 9.60 27.57
CA ARG A 312 -12.34 9.42 28.67
C ARG A 312 -13.11 9.09 29.95
N ARG A 313 -12.96 7.87 30.45
CA ARG A 313 -13.33 7.56 31.84
C ARG A 313 -12.19 7.97 32.75
N VAL A 314 -12.37 9.08 33.48
CA VAL A 314 -11.52 9.36 34.64
C VAL A 314 -12.05 8.50 35.80
N PRO A 315 -11.28 7.52 36.31
CA PRO A 315 -11.70 6.80 37.50
C PRO A 315 -11.82 7.82 38.64
N ARG A 316 -13.04 8.01 39.17
CA ARG A 316 -13.19 8.71 40.44
C ARG A 316 -12.73 7.75 41.54
N VAL A 317 -11.50 7.93 42.01
CA VAL A 317 -11.05 7.29 43.26
C VAL A 317 -11.61 8.13 44.39
N THR A 318 -12.73 7.72 44.95
CA THR A 318 -13.22 8.25 46.23
C THR A 318 -12.43 7.58 47.33
N HIS A 319 -11.54 8.32 47.99
CA HIS A 319 -10.98 7.89 49.26
C HIS A 319 -12.06 8.14 50.33
N GLU A 320 -12.61 7.07 50.91
CA GLU A 320 -13.30 7.21 52.19
C GLU A 320 -12.26 7.64 53.23
N PRO A 321 -12.51 8.73 53.99
CA PRO A 321 -11.62 9.10 55.07
C PRO A 321 -11.55 7.95 56.07
N LEU A 322 -10.33 7.53 56.41
CA LEU A 322 -10.11 6.59 57.50
C LEU A 322 -10.72 7.19 58.78
N GLU A 323 -11.79 6.58 59.28
CA GLU A 323 -12.27 6.83 60.63
C GLU A 323 -11.18 6.36 61.59
N LEU A 324 -10.41 7.31 62.11
CA LEU A 324 -9.43 7.04 63.15
C LEU A 324 -10.19 6.82 64.49
N PRO A 325 -9.85 5.77 65.25
CA PRO A 325 -10.53 5.40 66.48
C PRO A 325 -10.31 6.36 67.64
#